data_AF-A0A7S2EGD2-F1
#
_entry.id   AF-A0A7S2EGD2-F1
#
_cell.length_a   1.000
_cell.length_b   1.000
_cell.length_c   1.000
_cell.angle_alpha   90.00
_cell.angle_beta   90.00
_cell.angle_gamma   90.00
#
_symmetry.space_group_name_H-M   'P 1'
#
loop_
_entity.id
_entity.type
_entity.pdbx_description
1 polymer ?
#
loop_
_entity_poly.entity_id
_entity_poly.type
_entity_poly.pdbx_seq_one_letter_code
_entity_poly.pdbx_strand_id
1 'polypeptide(L)'
;GDASTHSLLTPHSCGLCSAYSLECGVDRECIEASTCTESICDNDIANTREPLQCDPSDLSLTILNNFEYTDGGVTDSLVKLLGPSDPALAAALVIAVPHGGSLKPDYIDDRTENDPTYCPSGGCRILADSYTKPIAKTLANKFIQNYCKVPYLIINELHRSKMDANREIGEAAFGNAIAESAWTKFHEYINEAQSSIQTEFGTVTNTASIEGVRGLVFDVHGYAGTDWHNDGSDFIQWGYRLSKDSLDQSAENNCPIDITSSSTRGSFTHARQMPGESLECLVRGPKSLGQRFNEQLPLSLDSSETCGRGLPSLDYQDPKAVASDPTYCADNDGVCSYYSGGYDVKVHERMDWDNDPTFSGIHMNTVQAELPRCIRFATDETRNAVHEEFADKLSIALCSFTTDLFESDTC
;
A
#
# COMPACT_ATOMS: atom_id res chain seq x y z
N GLY A 1 -21.01 -47.23 -42.21
CA GLY A 1 -19.55 -47.27 -42.28
C GLY A 1 -19.06 -45.87 -42.49
N ASP A 2 -18.27 -45.38 -41.54
CA ASP A 2 -17.34 -44.25 -41.54
C ASP A 2 -17.71 -42.84 -42.06
N ALA A 3 -17.87 -41.94 -41.07
CA ALA A 3 -16.97 -40.84 -40.69
C ALA A 3 -16.51 -39.76 -41.70
N SER A 4 -16.85 -38.49 -41.38
CA SER A 4 -15.94 -37.33 -41.12
C SER A 4 -16.72 -36.00 -41.26
N THR A 5 -17.10 -35.34 -40.15
CA THR A 5 -16.55 -34.10 -39.55
C THR A 5 -16.68 -32.80 -40.36
N HIS A 6 -17.53 -31.87 -39.88
CA HIS A 6 -17.17 -30.46 -39.64
C HIS A 6 -18.14 -29.77 -38.67
N SER A 7 -17.58 -28.81 -37.93
CA SER A 7 -18.06 -28.14 -36.72
C SER A 7 -19.26 -27.21 -36.92
N LEU A 8 -20.08 -27.07 -35.87
CA LEU A 8 -20.94 -25.90 -35.64
C LEU A 8 -20.86 -25.49 -34.17
N LEU A 9 -20.58 -24.19 -34.03
CA LEU A 9 -20.46 -23.32 -32.87
C LEU A 9 -21.43 -23.62 -31.72
N THR A 10 -20.93 -23.56 -30.49
CA THR A 10 -21.73 -23.37 -29.26
C THR A 10 -21.52 -21.96 -28.70
N PRO A 11 -22.57 -21.26 -28.26
CA PRO A 11 -22.47 -19.89 -27.75
C PRO A 11 -22.06 -19.87 -26.27
N HIS A 12 -21.06 -19.07 -25.89
CA HIS A 12 -20.80 -18.74 -24.50
C HIS A 12 -21.56 -17.47 -24.11
N SER A 13 -22.37 -17.59 -23.06
CA SER A 13 -23.16 -16.51 -22.47
C SER A 13 -22.37 -15.88 -21.33
N CYS A 14 -22.18 -14.56 -21.37
CA CYS A 14 -21.69 -13.76 -20.25
C CYS A 14 -22.83 -13.61 -19.23
N GLY A 15 -22.69 -14.22 -18.07
CA GLY A 15 -23.64 -14.12 -16.97
C GLY A 15 -23.12 -13.19 -15.88
N LEU A 16 -23.97 -12.23 -15.49
CA LEU A 16 -23.98 -11.41 -14.28
C LEU A 16 -23.37 -9.99 -14.39
N CYS A 17 -24.22 -9.06 -14.86
CA CYS A 17 -24.21 -7.65 -14.49
C CYS A 17 -25.52 -7.33 -13.75
N SER A 18 -25.46 -6.84 -12.50
CA SER A 18 -26.52 -6.07 -11.81
C SER A 18 -26.02 -5.71 -10.39
N ALA A 19 -26.33 -4.58 -9.75
CA ALA A 19 -27.14 -3.43 -10.12
C ALA A 19 -26.73 -2.26 -9.22
N TYR A 20 -25.91 -1.34 -9.71
CA TYR A 20 -26.03 0.10 -9.53
C TYR A 20 -25.05 0.71 -10.54
N SER A 21 -25.59 1.53 -11.43
CA SER A 21 -24.99 2.04 -12.66
C SER A 21 -23.59 2.64 -12.49
N LEU A 22 -22.66 2.24 -13.36
CA LEU A 22 -21.88 3.17 -14.21
C LEU A 22 -21.49 2.39 -15.49
N GLU A 23 -21.62 3.07 -16.62
CA GLU A 23 -21.67 2.53 -17.97
C GLU A 23 -20.46 1.64 -18.34
N CYS A 24 -20.73 0.42 -18.79
CA CYS A 24 -19.75 -0.32 -19.58
C CYS A 24 -19.62 0.37 -20.93
N GLY A 25 -18.48 1.04 -21.15
CA GLY A 25 -18.10 1.55 -22.46
C GLY A 25 -18.11 0.42 -23.48
N VAL A 26 -18.87 0.63 -24.55
CA VAL A 26 -18.91 -0.15 -25.78
C VAL A 26 -17.50 -0.45 -26.30
N ASP A 27 -17.33 -1.68 -26.80
CA ASP A 27 -16.16 -2.23 -27.50
C ASP A 27 -14.90 -2.53 -26.64
N ARG A 28 -14.99 -3.49 -25.71
CA ARG A 28 -13.82 -4.28 -25.32
C ARG A 28 -14.01 -5.72 -25.78
N GLU A 29 -13.43 -6.05 -26.93
CA GLU A 29 -13.09 -7.43 -27.23
C GLU A 29 -12.28 -7.96 -26.03
N CYS A 30 -12.70 -9.11 -25.47
CA CYS A 30 -11.82 -9.89 -24.62
C CYS A 30 -10.55 -10.12 -25.44
N ILE A 31 -9.43 -9.50 -25.05
CA ILE A 31 -8.15 -9.70 -25.73
C ILE A 31 -7.91 -11.22 -25.74
N GLU A 32 -7.87 -11.82 -26.92
CA GLU A 32 -7.58 -13.25 -27.01
C GLU A 32 -6.20 -13.50 -26.40
N ALA A 33 -6.12 -14.44 -25.44
CA ALA A 33 -4.90 -14.85 -24.75
C ALA A 33 -3.74 -15.24 -25.69
N SER A 34 -4.01 -15.42 -27.00
CA SER A 34 -3.06 -15.72 -28.06
C SER A 34 -2.17 -14.52 -28.49
N THR A 35 -2.40 -13.31 -27.97
CA THR A 35 -1.67 -12.09 -28.38
C THR A 35 -0.80 -11.44 -27.29
N CYS A 36 -0.88 -11.90 -26.04
CA CYS A 36 -0.02 -11.42 -24.96
C CYS A 36 1.33 -12.13 -25.04
N THR A 37 2.35 -11.44 -25.55
CA THR A 37 3.73 -11.93 -25.52
C THR A 37 4.29 -11.67 -24.12
N GLU A 38 4.64 -12.72 -23.39
CA GLU A 38 5.50 -12.64 -22.21
C GLU A 38 6.84 -11.97 -22.54
N SER A 39 7.50 -11.43 -21.51
CA SER A 39 8.81 -10.75 -21.46
C SER A 39 8.83 -9.22 -21.27
N ILE A 40 7.80 -8.62 -20.63
CA ILE A 40 7.89 -7.18 -20.33
C ILE A 40 9.01 -6.86 -19.32
N CYS A 41 9.34 -7.80 -18.41
CA CYS A 41 10.29 -7.57 -17.33
C CYS A 41 11.58 -8.41 -17.42
N ASP A 42 11.79 -9.18 -18.48
CA ASP A 42 12.88 -10.18 -18.55
C ASP A 42 14.29 -9.57 -18.55
N ASN A 43 14.40 -8.28 -18.89
CA ASN A 43 15.66 -7.54 -18.86
C ASN A 43 15.77 -6.61 -17.64
N ASP A 44 14.77 -6.58 -16.76
CA ASP A 44 14.83 -5.78 -15.55
C ASP A 44 15.72 -6.43 -14.51
N ILE A 45 16.73 -5.67 -14.08
CA ILE A 45 17.62 -6.06 -13.00
C ILE A 45 17.25 -5.19 -11.80
N ALA A 46 16.82 -5.83 -10.72
CA ALA A 46 16.66 -5.17 -9.44
C ALA A 46 18.04 -5.07 -8.76
N ASN A 47 18.43 -3.87 -8.34
CA ASN A 47 19.63 -3.69 -7.52
C ASN A 47 19.25 -3.70 -6.04
N THR A 48 20.14 -4.23 -5.22
CA THR A 48 20.04 -4.12 -3.76
C THR A 48 20.93 -2.99 -3.28
N ARG A 49 20.34 -2.04 -2.56
CA ARG A 49 21.04 -0.95 -1.87
C ARG A 49 21.40 -1.41 -0.47
N GLU A 50 22.58 -2.01 -0.34
CA GLU A 50 23.10 -2.49 0.95
C GLU A 50 23.18 -1.36 1.99
N PRO A 51 22.97 -1.65 3.28
CA PRO A 51 23.17 -0.69 4.36
C PRO A 51 24.55 -0.02 4.30
N LEU A 52 24.55 1.31 4.46
CA LEU A 52 25.74 2.14 4.51
C LEU A 52 26.45 1.99 5.86
N GLN A 53 27.78 2.06 5.83
CA GLN A 53 28.57 2.27 7.04
C GLN A 53 28.54 3.76 7.39
N CYS A 54 27.59 4.16 8.22
CA CYS A 54 27.43 5.54 8.66
C CYS A 54 27.16 5.59 10.18
N ASP A 55 27.38 6.76 10.79
CA ASP A 55 27.15 6.97 12.23
C ASP A 55 25.80 7.67 12.44
N PRO A 56 24.76 6.95 12.93
CA PRO A 56 23.44 7.52 13.13
C PRO A 56 23.29 8.24 14.48
N SER A 57 24.34 8.37 15.30
CA SER A 57 24.24 8.78 16.70
C SER A 57 23.53 10.12 16.93
N ASP A 58 23.65 11.05 15.98
CA ASP A 58 23.02 12.38 16.04
C ASP A 58 21.71 12.47 15.23
N LEU A 59 21.23 11.36 14.68
CA LEU A 59 20.02 11.29 13.86
C LEU A 59 18.85 10.70 14.65
N SER A 60 17.70 11.35 14.54
CA SER A 60 16.46 10.87 15.16
C SER A 60 15.23 11.45 14.49
N LEU A 61 14.09 10.77 14.69
CA LEU A 61 12.78 11.32 14.36
C LEU A 61 12.45 12.49 15.30
N THR A 62 12.39 13.69 14.76
CA THR A 62 11.93 14.89 15.48
C THR A 62 10.45 15.11 15.23
N ILE A 63 9.69 15.52 16.24
CA ILE A 63 8.29 15.97 16.04
C ILE A 63 8.35 17.31 15.31
N LEU A 64 7.96 17.32 14.04
CA LEU A 64 7.91 18.53 13.22
C LEU A 64 6.58 19.26 13.42
N ASN A 65 5.49 18.49 13.48
CA ASN A 65 4.16 19.00 13.78
C ASN A 65 3.37 18.02 14.65
N ASN A 66 2.48 18.56 15.49
CA ASN A 66 1.66 17.82 16.44
C ASN A 66 0.30 18.50 16.53
N PHE A 67 -0.74 17.84 16.00
CA PHE A 67 -2.11 18.33 16.11
C PHE A 67 -2.69 17.81 17.43
N GLU A 68 -2.98 18.74 18.34
CA GLU A 68 -3.47 18.44 19.67
C GLU A 68 -4.88 18.99 19.89
N TYR A 69 -5.63 18.35 20.78
CA TYR A 69 -6.92 18.83 21.24
C TYR A 69 -6.97 18.81 22.76
N THR A 70 -7.52 19.86 23.36
CA THR A 70 -7.67 19.98 24.80
C THR A 70 -9.14 19.90 25.19
N ASP A 71 -9.50 18.90 25.99
CA ASP A 71 -10.82 18.76 26.60
C ASP A 71 -10.69 18.65 28.13
N GLY A 72 -11.48 19.44 28.86
CA GLY A 72 -11.48 19.39 30.32
C GLY A 72 -10.13 19.60 31.01
N GLY A 73 -9.15 20.22 30.32
CA GLY A 73 -7.78 20.42 30.82
C GLY A 73 -6.80 19.27 30.55
N VAL A 74 -7.23 18.23 29.82
CA VAL A 74 -6.36 17.17 29.29
C VAL A 74 -6.08 17.48 27.82
N THR A 75 -4.81 17.45 27.42
CA THR A 75 -4.40 17.64 26.03
C THR A 75 -3.95 16.32 25.44
N ASP A 76 -4.63 15.88 24.38
CA ASP A 76 -4.27 14.70 23.61
C ASP A 76 -3.60 15.09 22.29
N SER A 77 -2.54 14.38 21.91
CA SER A 77 -2.03 14.43 20.54
C SER A 77 -2.87 13.51 19.65
N LEU A 78 -3.53 14.07 18.64
CA LEU A 78 -4.41 13.33 17.74
C LEU A 78 -3.67 12.84 16.49
N VAL A 79 -2.79 13.68 15.94
CA VAL A 79 -2.01 13.38 14.73
C VAL A 79 -0.62 13.98 14.84
N LYS A 80 0.42 13.25 14.42
CA LYS A 80 1.81 13.70 14.45
C LYS A 80 2.47 13.58 13.09
N LEU A 81 3.31 14.57 12.77
CA LEU A 81 4.33 14.50 11.73
C LEU A 81 5.69 14.44 12.43
N LEU A 82 6.41 13.35 12.20
CA LEU A 82 7.80 13.21 12.59
C LEU A 82 8.70 13.21 11.35
N GLY A 83 9.95 13.62 11.48
CA GLY A 83 10.88 13.63 10.36
C GLY A 83 12.27 14.16 10.73
N PRO A 84 13.10 14.47 9.73
CA PRO A 84 14.42 15.03 9.94
C PRO A 84 14.36 16.43 10.58
N SER A 85 15.32 16.74 11.44
CA SER A 85 15.51 18.11 11.96
C SER A 85 16.07 19.08 10.91
N ASP A 86 16.72 18.55 9.87
CA ASP A 86 17.23 19.27 8.70
C ASP A 86 16.80 18.52 7.43
N PRO A 87 16.07 19.13 6.49
CA PRO A 87 15.64 18.49 5.24
C PRO A 87 16.75 17.79 4.45
N ALA A 88 18.02 18.21 4.55
CA ALA A 88 19.15 17.55 3.89
C ALA A 88 19.42 16.11 4.42
N LEU A 89 18.90 15.81 5.61
CA LEU A 89 18.96 14.49 6.24
C LEU A 89 17.77 13.59 5.83
N ALA A 90 16.85 14.09 5.01
CA ALA A 90 15.66 13.33 4.61
C ALA A 90 16.03 12.07 3.81
N ALA A 91 15.24 11.01 3.99
CA ALA A 91 15.04 9.99 2.96
C ALA A 91 13.88 10.42 2.05
N ALA A 92 13.87 9.98 0.79
CA ALA A 92 12.76 10.23 -0.14
C ALA A 92 11.54 9.31 0.14
N LEU A 93 11.18 9.20 1.41
CA LEU A 93 10.16 8.28 1.91
C LEU A 93 9.27 8.97 2.95
N VAL A 94 7.96 8.82 2.74
CA VAL A 94 6.92 9.15 3.71
C VAL A 94 6.30 7.85 4.20
N ILE A 95 6.31 7.59 5.50
CA ILE A 95 5.64 6.45 6.11
C ILE A 95 4.34 6.95 6.74
N ALA A 96 3.19 6.42 6.31
CA ALA A 96 1.88 6.77 6.85
C ALA A 96 1.34 5.61 7.71
N VAL A 97 0.80 5.95 8.88
CA VAL A 97 0.18 5.00 9.81
C VAL A 97 -1.24 5.47 10.14
N PRO A 98 -2.23 5.17 9.28
CA PRO A 98 -3.59 5.66 9.47
C PRO A 98 -4.34 4.94 10.60
N HIS A 99 -4.05 3.67 10.89
CA HIS A 99 -4.87 2.84 11.79
C HIS A 99 -4.12 2.22 12.97
N GLY A 100 -2.88 2.62 13.22
CA GLY A 100 -2.06 2.14 14.35
C GLY A 100 -2.28 2.89 15.68
N GLY A 101 -3.17 3.88 15.70
CA GLY A 101 -3.56 4.65 16.87
C GLY A 101 -4.37 3.86 17.88
N SER A 102 -4.27 4.23 19.16
CA SER A 102 -4.98 3.58 20.26
C SER A 102 -5.82 4.55 21.10
N LEU A 103 -5.74 5.85 20.81
CA LEU A 103 -6.45 6.89 21.55
C LEU A 103 -7.95 6.79 21.26
N LYS A 104 -8.75 6.71 22.31
CA LYS A 104 -10.22 6.66 22.27
C LYS A 104 -10.78 7.73 23.21
N PRO A 105 -10.72 9.01 22.82
CA PRO A 105 -11.23 10.07 23.69
C PRO A 105 -12.76 10.04 23.72
N ASP A 106 -13.35 10.46 24.84
CA ASP A 106 -14.80 10.49 25.01
C ASP A 106 -15.46 11.65 24.24
N TYR A 107 -14.69 12.69 23.87
CA TYR A 107 -15.18 13.85 23.08
C TYR A 107 -15.27 13.57 21.57
N ILE A 108 -14.85 12.40 21.11
CA ILE A 108 -15.09 11.90 19.74
C ILE A 108 -15.93 10.64 19.86
N ASP A 109 -17.14 10.65 19.30
CA ASP A 109 -18.02 9.48 19.30
C ASP A 109 -17.41 8.33 18.48
N ASP A 110 -17.75 7.09 18.83
CA ASP A 110 -17.33 5.93 18.03
C ASP A 110 -18.13 5.84 16.72
N ARG A 111 -17.41 5.62 15.63
CA ARG A 111 -17.92 5.14 14.33
C ARG A 111 -18.53 3.75 14.50
N THR A 112 -19.49 3.42 13.63
CA THR A 112 -20.18 2.13 13.65
C THR A 112 -20.15 1.47 12.27
N GLU A 113 -20.10 0.14 12.22
CA GLU A 113 -19.92 -0.59 10.95
C GLU A 113 -21.12 -0.49 9.99
N ASN A 114 -22.31 -0.19 10.53
CA ASN A 114 -23.60 -0.23 9.84
C ASN A 114 -24.33 1.11 9.89
N ASP A 115 -23.61 2.22 9.99
CA ASP A 115 -24.22 3.55 9.97
C ASP A 115 -24.95 3.79 8.64
N PRO A 116 -26.26 4.10 8.63
CA PRO A 116 -27.02 4.22 7.38
C PRO A 116 -26.66 5.48 6.57
N THR A 117 -25.99 6.45 7.18
CA THR A 117 -25.58 7.71 6.54
C THR A 117 -24.18 7.58 5.98
N TYR A 118 -23.24 7.12 6.81
CA TYR A 118 -21.82 7.10 6.48
C TYR A 118 -21.33 5.74 5.98
N CYS A 119 -22.09 4.66 6.22
CA CYS A 119 -21.76 3.28 5.83
C CYS A 119 -23.00 2.55 5.26
N PRO A 120 -23.71 3.11 4.26
CA PRO A 120 -25.05 2.66 3.85
C PRO A 120 -25.09 1.22 3.30
N SER A 121 -23.97 0.69 2.82
CA SER A 121 -23.85 -0.70 2.34
C SER A 121 -23.40 -1.68 3.43
N GLY A 122 -23.20 -1.21 4.67
CA GLY A 122 -22.41 -1.90 5.67
C GLY A 122 -20.94 -2.00 5.26
N GLY A 123 -20.05 -2.29 6.22
CA GLY A 123 -18.67 -2.63 5.90
C GLY A 123 -17.62 -1.59 6.28
N CYS A 124 -18.01 -0.52 6.99
CA CYS A 124 -17.03 0.32 7.66
C CYS A 124 -16.23 -0.52 8.66
N ARG A 125 -14.91 -0.44 8.58
CA ARG A 125 -14.01 -1.13 9.49
C ARG A 125 -13.68 -0.22 10.66
N ILE A 126 -13.82 -0.76 11.88
CA ILE A 126 -13.60 -0.03 13.13
C ILE A 126 -12.46 -0.60 13.97
N LEU A 127 -12.00 -1.81 13.66
CA LEU A 127 -10.87 -2.43 14.34
C LEU A 127 -9.57 -1.76 13.91
N ALA A 128 -8.68 -1.54 14.87
CA ALA A 128 -7.36 -0.99 14.60
C ALA A 128 -6.43 -2.01 13.96
N ASP A 129 -5.42 -1.49 13.28
CA ASP A 129 -4.37 -2.27 12.65
C ASP A 129 -3.26 -2.46 13.69
N SER A 130 -3.51 -3.37 14.64
CA SER A 130 -2.63 -3.59 15.80
C SER A 130 -1.16 -3.72 15.39
N TYR A 131 -0.27 -3.09 16.16
CA TYR A 131 1.18 -3.10 15.99
C TYR A 131 1.76 -2.41 14.74
N THR A 132 0.95 -1.87 13.83
CA THR A 132 1.46 -1.08 12.68
C THR A 132 2.26 0.15 13.11
N LYS A 133 1.80 0.89 14.13
CA LYS A 133 2.52 2.05 14.70
C LYS A 133 3.92 1.72 15.22
N PRO A 134 4.12 0.73 16.12
CA PRO A 134 5.48 0.37 16.54
C PRO A 134 6.33 -0.17 15.38
N ILE A 135 5.79 -0.99 14.47
CA ILE A 135 6.53 -1.48 13.30
C ILE A 135 7.00 -0.32 12.42
N ALA A 136 6.14 0.65 12.12
CA ALA A 136 6.50 1.83 11.32
C ALA A 136 7.58 2.69 11.98
N LYS A 137 7.55 2.84 13.32
CA LYS A 137 8.63 3.51 14.08
C LYS A 137 9.94 2.74 13.98
N THR A 138 9.90 1.41 14.10
CA THR A 138 11.08 0.57 13.93
C THR A 138 11.63 0.67 12.49
N LEU A 139 10.77 0.66 11.47
CA LEU A 139 11.15 0.89 10.08
C LEU A 139 11.85 2.23 9.88
N ALA A 140 11.30 3.32 10.42
CA ALA A 140 11.95 4.62 10.34
C ALA A 140 13.32 4.64 11.03
N ASN A 141 13.46 3.99 12.19
CA ASN A 141 14.76 3.83 12.85
C ASN A 141 15.74 2.97 12.04
N LYS A 142 15.26 1.95 11.32
CA LYS A 142 16.10 1.14 10.42
C LYS A 142 16.61 1.94 9.23
N PHE A 143 15.81 2.85 8.68
CA PHE A 143 16.31 3.81 7.69
C PHE A 143 17.45 4.68 8.24
N ILE A 144 17.30 5.16 9.48
CA ILE A 144 18.34 5.95 10.13
C ILE A 144 19.62 5.11 10.33
N GLN A 145 19.47 3.88 10.82
CA GLN A 145 20.60 2.97 11.08
C GLN A 145 21.31 2.52 9.80
N ASN A 146 20.54 2.20 8.76
CA ASN A 146 21.06 1.61 7.53
C ASN A 146 21.52 2.67 6.52
N TYR A 147 20.98 3.89 6.54
CA TYR A 147 21.25 4.88 5.49
C TYR A 147 21.64 6.25 6.02
N CYS A 148 21.59 6.48 7.34
CA CYS A 148 21.79 7.81 7.94
C CYS A 148 20.89 8.89 7.32
N LYS A 149 19.71 8.46 6.90
CA LYS A 149 18.63 9.30 6.39
C LYS A 149 17.39 9.08 7.24
N VAL A 150 16.64 10.15 7.46
CA VAL A 150 15.45 10.17 8.30
C VAL A 150 14.22 10.25 7.39
N PRO A 151 13.34 9.23 7.35
CA PRO A 151 12.09 9.33 6.62
C PRO A 151 11.11 10.24 7.37
N TYR A 152 10.11 10.75 6.65
CA TYR A 152 8.96 11.38 7.30
C TYR A 152 8.00 10.30 7.79
N LEU A 153 7.42 10.47 8.97
CA LEU A 153 6.50 9.51 9.59
C LEU A 153 5.24 10.24 10.08
N ILE A 154 4.10 9.93 9.47
CA ILE A 154 2.81 10.51 9.82
C ILE A 154 2.01 9.45 10.58
N ILE A 155 1.56 9.82 11.79
CA ILE A 155 0.84 8.91 12.68
C ILE A 155 -0.51 9.51 13.03
N ASN A 156 -1.58 8.79 12.73
CA ASN A 156 -2.86 8.98 13.40
C ASN A 156 -2.82 8.28 14.77
N GLU A 157 -2.93 9.04 15.85
CA GLU A 157 -2.93 8.49 17.21
C GLU A 157 -4.34 8.02 17.64
N LEU A 158 -5.39 8.49 16.97
CA LEU A 158 -6.77 8.04 17.17
C LEU A 158 -6.93 6.58 16.73
N HIS A 159 -7.68 5.83 17.53
CA HIS A 159 -8.11 4.49 17.15
C HIS A 159 -9.05 4.57 15.93
N ARG A 160 -9.03 3.55 15.05
CA ARG A 160 -9.86 3.53 13.82
C ARG A 160 -11.37 3.69 14.09
N SER A 161 -11.85 3.23 15.24
CA SER A 161 -13.23 3.47 15.70
C SER A 161 -13.56 4.94 15.92
N LYS A 162 -12.57 5.81 16.14
CA LYS A 162 -12.76 7.26 16.27
C LYS A 162 -12.59 7.98 14.94
N MET A 163 -11.60 7.55 14.15
CA MET A 163 -11.33 8.12 12.84
C MET A 163 -10.61 7.13 11.95
N ASP A 164 -11.11 6.92 10.73
CA ASP A 164 -10.42 6.15 9.69
C ASP A 164 -9.77 7.08 8.68
N ALA A 165 -8.46 7.31 8.86
CA ALA A 165 -7.69 8.22 8.02
C ALA A 165 -7.43 7.70 6.59
N ASN A 166 -7.93 6.51 6.23
CA ASN A 166 -7.80 5.92 4.89
C ASN A 166 -9.19 5.75 4.24
N ARG A 167 -10.10 6.70 4.54
CA ARG A 167 -11.43 6.84 3.95
C ARG A 167 -11.73 8.30 3.63
N GLU A 168 -12.71 8.53 2.77
CA GLU A 168 -13.26 9.87 2.53
C GLU A 168 -13.83 10.45 3.85
N ILE A 169 -13.72 11.76 4.03
CA ILE A 169 -13.92 12.44 5.30
C ILE A 169 -15.26 12.11 6.00
N GLY A 170 -16.35 11.92 5.23
CA GLY A 170 -17.65 11.53 5.75
C GLY A 170 -17.62 10.17 6.43
N GLU A 171 -17.12 9.13 5.74
CA GLU A 171 -16.92 7.80 6.33
C GLU A 171 -15.84 7.82 7.42
N ALA A 172 -14.82 8.65 7.25
CA ALA A 172 -13.68 8.71 8.15
C ALA A 172 -14.03 9.28 9.52
N ALA A 173 -14.87 10.32 9.58
CA ALA A 173 -15.08 11.14 10.77
C ALA A 173 -16.53 11.18 11.27
N PHE A 174 -17.49 10.66 10.50
CA PHE A 174 -18.92 10.59 10.87
C PHE A 174 -19.52 11.96 11.27
N GLY A 175 -19.01 13.05 10.66
CA GLY A 175 -19.46 14.42 10.94
C GLY A 175 -18.98 14.98 12.29
N ASN A 176 -18.09 14.30 13.02
CA ASN A 176 -17.48 14.84 14.22
C ASN A 176 -16.40 15.86 13.83
N ALA A 177 -16.61 17.14 14.14
CA ALA A 177 -15.72 18.22 13.73
C ALA A 177 -14.25 18.07 14.19
N ILE A 178 -14.01 17.42 15.34
CA ILE A 178 -12.66 17.18 15.85
C ILE A 178 -11.99 16.06 15.06
N ALA A 179 -12.72 14.98 14.77
CA ALA A 179 -12.25 13.91 13.89
C ALA A 179 -12.02 14.40 12.45
N GLU A 180 -12.88 15.26 11.90
CA GLU A 180 -12.69 15.91 10.59
C GLU A 180 -11.42 16.77 10.56
N SER A 181 -11.16 17.51 11.64
CA SER A 181 -9.94 18.31 11.79
C SER A 181 -8.69 17.43 11.88
N ALA A 182 -8.75 16.32 12.65
CA ALA A 182 -7.66 15.36 12.74
C ALA A 182 -7.41 14.66 11.39
N TRP A 183 -8.46 14.27 10.67
CA TRP A 183 -8.38 13.68 9.34
C TRP A 183 -7.69 14.65 8.37
N THR A 184 -8.14 15.90 8.37
CA THR A 184 -7.53 16.96 7.54
C THR A 184 -6.05 17.13 7.86
N LYS A 185 -5.68 17.17 9.15
CA LYS A 185 -4.29 17.30 9.59
C LYS A 185 -3.42 16.12 9.20
N PHE A 186 -3.95 14.90 9.23
CA PHE A 186 -3.23 13.71 8.77
C PHE A 186 -2.84 13.84 7.29
N HIS A 187 -3.76 14.27 6.44
CA HIS A 187 -3.49 14.50 5.02
C HIS A 187 -2.62 15.72 4.76
N GLU A 188 -2.83 16.83 5.48
CA GLU A 188 -1.94 18.01 5.39
C GLU A 188 -0.50 17.65 5.75
N TYR A 189 -0.27 16.85 6.79
CA TYR A 189 1.09 16.43 7.18
C TYR A 189 1.76 15.51 6.16
N ILE A 190 0.98 14.69 5.45
CA ILE A 190 1.53 13.96 4.30
C ILE A 190 1.95 14.98 3.25
N ASN A 191 1.09 15.92 2.86
CA ASN A 191 1.42 16.96 1.86
C ASN A 191 2.65 17.80 2.25
N GLU A 192 2.80 18.15 3.53
CA GLU A 192 3.99 18.84 4.05
C GLU A 192 5.27 18.01 3.85
N ALA A 193 5.21 16.72 4.15
CA ALA A 193 6.33 15.79 3.91
C ALA A 193 6.63 15.64 2.41
N GLN A 194 5.59 15.53 1.57
CA GLN A 194 5.74 15.47 0.11
C GLN A 194 6.41 16.73 -0.44
N SER A 195 6.00 17.92 0.01
CA SER A 195 6.61 19.20 -0.39
C SER A 195 8.07 19.31 0.05
N SER A 196 8.39 18.79 1.23
CA SER A 196 9.77 18.76 1.73
C SER A 196 10.65 17.82 0.89
N ILE A 197 10.14 16.63 0.55
CA ILE A 197 10.83 15.69 -0.36
C ILE A 197 10.96 16.28 -1.76
N GLN A 198 9.92 16.94 -2.27
CA GLN A 198 9.99 17.63 -3.57
C GLN A 198 11.09 18.69 -3.59
N THR A 199 11.24 19.45 -2.50
CA THR A 199 12.27 20.49 -2.39
C THR A 199 13.68 19.90 -2.40
N GLU A 200 13.88 18.78 -1.69
CA GLU A 200 15.18 18.12 -1.55
C GLU A 200 15.56 17.29 -2.78
N PHE A 201 14.62 16.48 -3.29
CA PHE A 201 14.88 15.47 -4.33
C PHE A 201 14.36 15.87 -5.72
N GLY A 202 13.50 16.89 -5.80
CA GLY A 202 12.93 17.36 -7.07
C GLY A 202 11.77 16.51 -7.60
N THR A 203 11.47 16.70 -8.88
CA THR A 203 10.39 16.03 -9.61
C THR A 203 10.92 15.25 -10.82
N VAL A 204 10.06 14.39 -11.38
CA VAL A 204 10.26 13.70 -12.66
C VAL A 204 8.96 13.76 -13.45
N THR A 205 9.07 13.94 -14.76
CA THR A 205 7.93 13.93 -15.68
C THR A 205 8.00 12.69 -16.56
N ASN A 206 6.94 11.89 -16.57
CA ASN A 206 6.88 10.68 -17.37
C ASN A 206 6.53 10.97 -18.84
N THR A 207 6.53 9.92 -19.68
CA THR A 207 6.25 10.06 -21.12
C THR A 207 4.82 10.51 -21.44
N ALA A 208 3.88 10.42 -20.48
CA ALA A 208 2.53 10.93 -20.58
C ALA A 208 2.38 12.38 -20.05
N SER A 209 3.49 13.08 -19.81
CA SER A 209 3.51 14.45 -19.26
C SER A 209 2.90 14.58 -17.86
N ILE A 210 2.94 13.51 -17.07
CA ILE A 210 2.57 13.52 -15.66
C ILE A 210 3.82 13.80 -14.84
N GLU A 211 3.81 14.91 -14.10
CA GLU A 211 4.88 15.27 -13.16
C GLU A 211 4.64 14.65 -11.78
N GLY A 212 5.71 14.15 -11.17
CA GLY A 212 5.69 13.52 -9.85
C GLY A 212 6.90 13.84 -8.99
N VAL A 213 6.74 13.83 -7.68
CA VAL A 213 7.82 13.93 -6.69
C VAL A 213 8.70 12.69 -6.75
N ARG A 214 10.03 12.88 -6.72
CA ARG A 214 11.02 11.80 -6.63
C ARG A 214 11.06 11.19 -5.23
N GLY A 215 9.98 10.48 -4.85
CA GLY A 215 9.90 9.75 -3.60
C GLY A 215 8.66 8.85 -3.55
N LEU A 216 8.50 8.17 -2.41
CA LEU A 216 7.45 7.18 -2.18
C LEU A 216 6.68 7.49 -0.88
N VAL A 217 5.35 7.34 -0.92
CA VAL A 217 4.54 7.19 0.29
C VAL A 217 4.34 5.69 0.54
N PHE A 218 4.65 5.24 1.73
CA PHE A 218 4.45 3.88 2.19
C PHE A 218 3.39 3.86 3.28
N ASP A 219 2.22 3.33 2.94
CA ASP A 219 1.05 3.31 3.80
C ASP A 219 0.90 1.96 4.51
N VAL A 220 1.00 1.98 5.84
CA VAL A 220 1.17 0.77 6.66
C VAL A 220 -0.13 0.34 7.31
N HIS A 221 -0.61 -0.83 6.92
CA HIS A 221 -1.83 -1.46 7.41
C HIS A 221 -1.59 -2.86 7.97
N GLY A 222 -2.64 -3.48 8.50
CA GLY A 222 -2.59 -4.83 9.07
C GLY A 222 -3.77 -5.69 8.65
N TYR A 223 -3.49 -6.83 8.01
CA TYR A 223 -4.52 -7.75 7.53
C TYR A 223 -5.35 -8.35 8.68
N ALA A 224 -6.64 -8.07 8.73
CA ALA A 224 -7.50 -8.55 9.83
C ALA A 224 -8.13 -9.94 9.57
N GLY A 225 -8.07 -10.45 8.34
CA GLY A 225 -8.69 -11.73 7.98
C GLY A 225 -8.04 -12.92 8.67
N THR A 226 -8.86 -13.90 9.05
CA THR A 226 -8.47 -15.18 9.66
C THR A 226 -8.67 -16.35 8.70
N ASP A 227 -9.06 -16.04 7.48
CA ASP A 227 -9.52 -16.90 6.41
C ASP A 227 -8.39 -17.62 5.68
N TRP A 228 -7.25 -17.92 6.33
CA TRP A 228 -6.09 -18.59 5.74
C TRP A 228 -5.52 -19.63 6.72
N HIS A 229 -4.62 -20.51 6.27
CA HIS A 229 -4.17 -21.70 7.03
C HIS A 229 -3.61 -21.40 8.44
N ASN A 230 -3.08 -20.19 8.69
CA ASN A 230 -2.45 -19.80 9.96
C ASN A 230 -3.21 -18.71 10.73
N ASP A 231 -4.55 -18.79 10.76
CA ASP A 231 -5.40 -17.76 11.39
C ASP A 231 -5.18 -16.37 10.76
N GLY A 232 -4.96 -16.35 9.44
CA GLY A 232 -4.73 -15.16 8.62
C GLY A 232 -3.62 -15.36 7.60
N SER A 233 -3.52 -14.43 6.65
CA SER A 233 -2.53 -14.55 5.57
C SER A 233 -1.12 -14.44 6.15
N ASP A 234 -0.23 -15.32 5.68
CA ASP A 234 1.22 -15.26 5.93
C ASP A 234 1.90 -14.18 5.08
N PHE A 235 1.21 -13.70 4.04
CA PHE A 235 1.78 -12.80 3.05
C PHE A 235 1.52 -11.33 3.40
N ILE A 236 2.50 -10.48 3.09
CA ILE A 236 2.24 -9.05 2.92
C ILE A 236 1.41 -8.90 1.65
N GLN A 237 0.25 -8.27 1.77
CA GLN A 237 -0.59 -7.97 0.61
C GLN A 237 -0.32 -6.53 0.20
N TRP A 238 0.41 -6.38 -0.91
CA TRP A 238 0.82 -5.10 -1.45
C TRP A 238 -0.32 -4.49 -2.26
N GLY A 239 -0.76 -3.32 -1.82
CA GLY A 239 -1.87 -2.57 -2.39
C GLY A 239 -1.41 -1.51 -3.37
N TYR A 240 -1.90 -1.59 -4.60
CA TYR A 240 -1.54 -0.69 -5.70
C TYR A 240 -2.76 0.04 -6.29
N ARG A 241 -3.86 0.11 -5.53
CA ARG A 241 -5.13 0.71 -5.97
C ARG A 241 -5.61 0.17 -7.32
N LEU A 242 -5.36 -1.12 -7.55
CA LEU A 242 -5.84 -1.87 -8.71
C LEU A 242 -7.12 -2.62 -8.32
N SER A 243 -8.04 -2.79 -9.28
CA SER A 243 -9.17 -3.67 -9.02
C SER A 243 -8.68 -5.12 -8.95
N LYS A 244 -9.34 -5.92 -8.11
CA LYS A 244 -9.19 -7.38 -8.09
C LYS A 244 -9.25 -7.98 -9.49
N ASP A 245 -10.23 -7.54 -10.30
CA ASP A 245 -10.37 -7.97 -11.68
C ASP A 245 -9.15 -7.62 -12.56
N SER A 246 -8.52 -6.45 -12.35
CA SER A 246 -7.33 -6.07 -13.14
C SER A 246 -6.16 -7.00 -12.84
N LEU A 247 -5.91 -7.29 -11.56
CA LEU A 247 -4.85 -8.17 -11.11
C LEU A 247 -5.13 -9.63 -11.51
N ASP A 248 -6.34 -10.12 -11.24
CA ASP A 248 -6.73 -11.51 -11.51
C ASP A 248 -6.72 -11.81 -13.02
N GLN A 249 -7.34 -10.96 -13.84
CA GLN A 249 -7.41 -11.19 -15.29
C GLN A 249 -6.04 -11.07 -15.96
N SER A 250 -5.18 -10.16 -15.48
CA SER A 250 -3.80 -10.05 -15.99
C SER A 250 -3.00 -11.31 -15.69
N ALA A 251 -3.21 -11.93 -14.53
CA ALA A 251 -2.53 -13.15 -14.14
C ALA A 251 -3.05 -14.37 -14.91
N GLU A 252 -4.37 -14.59 -14.91
CA GLU A 252 -4.99 -15.75 -15.55
C GLU A 252 -4.71 -15.82 -17.06
N ASN A 253 -4.71 -14.66 -17.74
CA ASN A 253 -4.47 -14.58 -19.18
C ASN A 253 -3.00 -14.37 -19.54
N ASN A 254 -2.11 -14.32 -18.53
CA ASN A 254 -0.69 -14.05 -18.71
C ASN A 254 -0.42 -12.77 -19.52
N CYS A 255 -1.18 -11.73 -19.19
CA CYS A 255 -1.08 -10.43 -19.83
C CYS A 255 -0.49 -9.41 -18.86
N PRO A 256 0.33 -8.48 -19.35
CA PRO A 256 0.78 -7.35 -18.55
C PRO A 256 -0.36 -6.52 -17.97
N ILE A 257 -0.22 -6.08 -16.72
CA ILE A 257 -1.18 -5.20 -16.04
C ILE A 257 -1.41 -3.93 -16.85
N ASP A 258 -0.39 -3.36 -17.51
CA ASP A 258 -0.49 -2.15 -18.34
C ASP A 258 -1.56 -2.25 -19.44
N ILE A 259 -1.84 -3.45 -19.95
CA ILE A 259 -2.82 -3.70 -21.00
C ILE A 259 -4.23 -3.79 -20.41
N THR A 260 -4.40 -4.54 -19.33
CA THR A 260 -5.72 -4.82 -18.73
C THR A 260 -6.24 -3.68 -17.84
N SER A 261 -5.32 -2.87 -17.30
CA SER A 261 -5.59 -1.78 -16.35
C SER A 261 -5.77 -0.40 -16.99
N SER A 262 -5.93 -0.30 -18.32
CA SER A 262 -6.00 0.98 -19.05
C SER A 262 -7.04 1.99 -18.51
N SER A 263 -8.07 1.51 -17.79
CA SER A 263 -9.06 2.34 -17.09
C SER A 263 -8.88 2.45 -15.58
N THR A 264 -8.09 1.58 -14.94
CA THR A 264 -7.91 1.61 -13.48
C THR A 264 -6.83 2.63 -13.10
N ARG A 265 -7.28 3.56 -12.28
CA ARG A 265 -6.52 4.70 -11.78
C ARG A 265 -5.67 4.23 -10.57
N GLY A 266 -4.68 3.37 -10.81
CA GLY A 266 -3.84 2.76 -9.77
C GLY A 266 -2.74 3.65 -9.18
N SER A 267 -2.00 3.06 -8.25
CA SER A 267 -0.74 3.54 -7.67
C SER A 267 0.36 3.68 -8.73
N PHE A 268 1.49 4.28 -8.36
CA PHE A 268 2.61 4.52 -9.28
C PHE A 268 2.25 5.39 -10.50
N THR A 269 1.40 6.40 -10.29
CA THR A 269 0.77 7.17 -11.38
C THR A 269 1.77 7.80 -12.35
N HIS A 270 2.91 8.31 -11.88
CA HIS A 270 3.96 8.85 -12.76
C HIS A 270 5.08 7.84 -13.01
N ALA A 271 5.35 6.93 -12.07
CA ALA A 271 6.37 5.90 -12.22
C ALA A 271 6.08 4.95 -13.38
N ARG A 272 4.83 4.48 -13.52
CA ARG A 272 4.41 3.76 -14.73
C ARG A 272 4.59 4.70 -15.91
N GLN A 273 5.25 4.25 -16.97
CA GLN A 273 5.61 5.05 -18.15
C GLN A 273 6.82 5.99 -18.00
N MET A 274 7.60 5.87 -16.91
CA MET A 274 9.01 6.25 -16.97
C MET A 274 9.76 5.29 -17.92
N PRO A 275 10.84 5.73 -18.61
CA PRO A 275 11.59 4.84 -19.50
C PRO A 275 12.06 3.58 -18.75
N GLY A 276 11.69 2.41 -19.26
CA GLY A 276 12.05 1.13 -18.63
C GLY A 276 11.14 0.69 -17.46
N GLU A 277 10.12 1.47 -17.11
CA GLU A 277 9.24 1.19 -15.97
C GLU A 277 7.79 0.96 -16.45
N SER A 278 7.36 -0.30 -16.44
CA SER A 278 5.97 -0.70 -16.68
C SER A 278 5.27 -1.01 -15.36
N LEU A 279 3.94 -0.87 -15.33
CA LEU A 279 3.17 -1.21 -14.14
C LEU A 279 3.28 -2.71 -13.81
N GLU A 280 3.36 -3.56 -14.84
CA GLU A 280 3.68 -4.98 -14.68
C GLU A 280 4.97 -5.19 -13.87
N CYS A 281 6.05 -4.51 -14.24
CA CYS A 281 7.35 -4.71 -13.58
C CYS A 281 7.40 -4.13 -12.16
N LEU A 282 6.69 -3.03 -11.94
CA LEU A 282 6.60 -2.40 -10.61
C LEU A 282 5.72 -3.19 -9.62
N VAL A 283 4.76 -3.99 -10.11
CA VAL A 283 3.79 -4.71 -9.26
C VAL A 283 4.11 -6.21 -9.16
N ARG A 284 4.55 -6.84 -10.25
CA ARG A 284 4.78 -8.29 -10.35
C ARG A 284 6.17 -8.67 -10.84
N GLY A 285 6.93 -7.74 -11.42
CA GLY A 285 8.25 -8.04 -11.94
C GLY A 285 9.34 -8.14 -10.89
N PRO A 286 10.60 -8.36 -11.33
CA PRO A 286 11.78 -8.44 -10.45
C PRO A 286 11.99 -7.19 -9.60
N LYS A 287 11.61 -6.01 -10.13
CA LYS A 287 11.73 -4.72 -9.44
C LYS A 287 10.59 -4.43 -8.46
N SER A 288 9.55 -5.27 -8.40
CA SER A 288 8.41 -5.04 -7.51
C SER A 288 8.82 -5.03 -6.04
N LEU A 289 8.13 -4.24 -5.21
CA LEU A 289 8.39 -4.21 -3.77
C LEU A 289 8.20 -5.58 -3.11
N GLY A 290 7.19 -6.33 -3.55
CA GLY A 290 6.96 -7.70 -3.10
C GLY A 290 8.15 -8.61 -3.39
N GLN A 291 8.71 -8.55 -4.60
CA GLN A 291 9.87 -9.37 -4.95
C GLN A 291 11.13 -8.94 -4.20
N ARG A 292 11.40 -7.63 -4.14
CA ARG A 292 12.55 -7.09 -3.40
C ARG A 292 12.53 -7.51 -1.95
N PHE A 293 11.35 -7.47 -1.31
CA PHE A 293 11.23 -7.93 0.06
C PHE A 293 11.43 -9.45 0.19
N ASN A 294 10.86 -10.25 -0.71
CA ASN A 294 11.06 -11.71 -0.72
C ASN A 294 12.55 -12.10 -0.77
N GLU A 295 13.36 -11.36 -1.54
CA GLU A 295 14.80 -11.59 -1.66
C GLU A 295 15.59 -11.23 -0.39
N GLN A 296 15.05 -10.34 0.45
CA GLN A 296 15.64 -9.99 1.74
C GLN A 296 15.34 -11.00 2.84
N LEU A 297 14.30 -11.80 2.67
CA LEU A 297 13.91 -12.80 3.66
C LEU A 297 14.82 -14.03 3.55
N PRO A 298 15.56 -14.41 4.62
CA PRO A 298 15.99 -15.78 4.71
C PRO A 298 14.75 -16.67 4.77
N LEU A 299 14.86 -17.92 4.32
CA LEU A 299 13.83 -18.93 4.58
C LEU A 299 13.59 -18.98 6.10
N SER A 300 12.44 -18.45 6.59
CA SER A 300 11.94 -18.39 7.98
C SER A 300 12.22 -17.09 8.78
N LEU A 301 11.23 -16.16 8.80
CA LEU A 301 11.04 -15.16 9.87
C LEU A 301 10.22 -15.71 11.07
N ASP A 302 9.58 -16.87 10.86
CA ASP A 302 8.84 -17.68 11.83
C ASP A 302 8.84 -19.14 11.32
N SER A 303 8.25 -20.07 12.07
CA SER A 303 8.01 -21.48 11.73
C SER A 303 7.34 -21.74 10.37
N SER A 304 6.78 -20.71 9.74
CA SER A 304 6.29 -20.73 8.35
C SER A 304 7.34 -20.16 7.39
N GLU A 305 7.75 -20.95 6.39
CA GLU A 305 8.66 -20.52 5.30
C GLU A 305 8.08 -19.37 4.43
N THR A 306 6.80 -19.07 4.60
CA THR A 306 6.07 -18.04 3.84
C THR A 306 5.76 -16.77 4.62
N CYS A 307 5.98 -16.74 5.94
CA CYS A 307 5.68 -15.55 6.75
C CYS A 307 6.47 -14.33 6.25
N GLY A 308 5.74 -13.26 5.93
CA GLY A 308 6.28 -12.00 5.45
C GLY A 308 6.53 -11.96 3.94
N ARG A 309 6.38 -13.05 3.19
CA ARG A 309 6.51 -13.00 1.72
C ARG A 309 5.45 -12.09 1.12
N GLY A 310 5.76 -11.39 0.04
CA GLY A 310 4.90 -10.42 -0.61
C GLY A 310 4.10 -10.99 -1.76
N LEU A 311 2.82 -10.61 -1.86
CA LEU A 311 2.01 -10.73 -3.06
C LEU A 311 1.28 -9.40 -3.38
N PRO A 312 1.10 -9.04 -4.65
CA PRO A 312 1.74 -9.64 -5.81
C PRO A 312 3.28 -9.43 -5.82
N SER A 313 4.01 -10.34 -6.47
CA SER A 313 5.47 -10.32 -6.67
C SER A 313 5.88 -11.24 -7.82
N LEU A 314 7.16 -11.33 -8.18
CA LEU A 314 7.64 -12.24 -9.22
C LEU A 314 7.43 -13.71 -8.84
N ASP A 315 7.64 -14.04 -7.57
CA ASP A 315 7.38 -15.39 -7.04
C ASP A 315 5.87 -15.69 -6.89
N TYR A 316 5.05 -14.66 -6.64
CA TYR A 316 3.62 -14.78 -6.37
C TYR A 316 2.81 -13.77 -7.21
N GLN A 317 2.84 -13.95 -8.54
CA GLN A 317 2.25 -13.01 -9.50
C GLN A 317 0.73 -12.99 -9.48
N ASP A 318 0.10 -14.09 -9.09
CA ASP A 318 -1.35 -14.27 -9.07
C ASP A 318 -1.87 -14.40 -7.62
N PRO A 319 -2.25 -13.27 -6.99
CA PRO A 319 -2.86 -13.29 -5.66
C PRO A 319 -4.09 -14.21 -5.54
N LYS A 320 -4.90 -14.37 -6.60
CA LYS A 320 -6.08 -15.23 -6.57
C LYS A 320 -5.70 -16.69 -6.61
N ALA A 321 -4.72 -17.07 -7.43
CA ALA A 321 -4.20 -18.44 -7.43
C ALA A 321 -3.63 -18.81 -6.06
N VAL A 322 -2.84 -17.92 -5.45
CA VAL A 322 -2.29 -18.11 -4.10
C VAL A 322 -3.42 -18.25 -3.07
N ALA A 323 -4.42 -17.38 -3.12
CA ALA A 323 -5.57 -17.42 -2.23
C ALA A 323 -6.53 -18.59 -2.51
N SER A 324 -6.34 -19.34 -3.60
CA SER A 324 -7.14 -20.53 -3.94
C SER A 324 -6.35 -21.84 -3.77
N ASP A 325 -5.04 -21.75 -3.51
CA ASP A 325 -4.17 -22.92 -3.37
C ASP A 325 -4.31 -23.51 -1.96
N PRO A 326 -4.69 -24.80 -1.83
CA PRO A 326 -4.86 -25.46 -0.53
C PRO A 326 -3.59 -25.50 0.34
N THR A 327 -2.43 -25.23 -0.25
CA THR A 327 -1.14 -25.13 0.46
C THR A 327 -1.08 -23.90 1.36
N TYR A 328 -1.69 -22.79 0.93
CA TYR A 328 -1.69 -21.51 1.66
C TYR A 328 -3.06 -21.19 2.26
N CYS A 329 -4.12 -21.66 1.61
CA CYS A 329 -5.51 -21.36 1.90
C CYS A 329 -6.27 -22.62 2.33
N ALA A 330 -6.78 -22.68 3.56
CA ALA A 330 -7.51 -23.86 4.05
C ALA A 330 -8.80 -23.51 4.83
N ASP A 331 -9.43 -22.38 4.52
CA ASP A 331 -10.65 -21.97 5.23
C ASP A 331 -11.82 -22.95 4.96
N ASN A 332 -12.48 -23.36 6.03
CA ASN A 332 -13.61 -24.29 6.03
C ASN A 332 -14.92 -23.64 5.56
N ASP A 333 -15.03 -22.30 5.63
CA ASP A 333 -16.30 -21.58 5.47
C ASP A 333 -16.38 -20.65 4.23
N GLY A 334 -15.33 -20.58 3.40
CA GLY A 334 -15.39 -19.96 2.07
C GLY A 334 -14.23 -19.04 1.74
N VAL A 335 -13.47 -19.42 0.70
CA VAL A 335 -12.47 -18.67 -0.09
C VAL A 335 -11.62 -17.65 0.66
N CYS A 336 -10.34 -17.97 0.84
CA CYS A 336 -9.35 -17.03 1.34
C CYS A 336 -9.29 -15.78 0.44
N SER A 337 -9.24 -14.62 1.07
CA SER A 337 -9.27 -13.33 0.42
C SER A 337 -7.91 -12.67 0.41
N TYR A 338 -7.70 -11.81 -0.57
CA TYR A 338 -6.56 -10.92 -0.61
C TYR A 338 -7.02 -9.50 -0.90
N TYR A 339 -6.23 -8.55 -0.44
CA TYR A 339 -6.43 -7.13 -0.59
C TYR A 339 -5.67 -6.65 -1.83
N SER A 340 -6.44 -6.25 -2.85
CA SER A 340 -5.94 -5.64 -4.10
C SER A 340 -5.93 -4.10 -4.03
N GLY A 341 -6.65 -3.54 -3.07
CA GLY A 341 -6.89 -2.09 -2.94
C GLY A 341 -5.67 -1.34 -2.41
N GLY A 342 -5.72 -0.02 -2.36
CA GLY A 342 -4.62 0.79 -1.84
C GLY A 342 -5.15 2.01 -1.11
N TYR A 343 -4.27 2.96 -0.88
CA TYR A 343 -4.56 4.19 -0.16
C TYR A 343 -5.72 4.96 -0.83
N ASP A 344 -6.87 4.97 -0.17
CA ASP A 344 -8.17 5.31 -0.77
C ASP A 344 -8.49 6.81 -0.71
N VAL A 345 -7.68 7.55 0.03
CA VAL A 345 -7.80 9.01 0.04
C VAL A 345 -7.28 9.57 -1.26
N LYS A 346 -8.21 10.18 -2.01
CA LYS A 346 -7.96 10.91 -3.25
C LYS A 346 -6.72 11.79 -3.15
N VAL A 347 -6.40 12.32 -1.96
CA VAL A 347 -5.40 13.38 -1.75
C VAL A 347 -3.94 13.02 -2.11
N HIS A 348 -3.50 11.76 -2.01
CA HIS A 348 -2.04 11.48 -2.01
C HIS A 348 -1.48 10.67 -3.17
N GLU A 349 -2.32 9.89 -3.87
CA GLU A 349 -1.89 9.25 -5.12
C GLU A 349 -2.42 9.92 -6.36
N ARG A 350 -3.68 10.35 -6.29
CA ARG A 350 -4.40 10.73 -7.48
C ARG A 350 -5.52 11.68 -7.14
N MET A 351 -5.12 12.79 -6.51
CA MET A 351 -5.97 13.95 -6.25
C MET A 351 -7.02 13.98 -7.35
N ASP A 352 -8.30 13.90 -7.04
CA ASP A 352 -9.36 14.04 -8.04
C ASP A 352 -9.40 15.52 -8.49
N TRP A 353 -8.23 16.07 -8.81
CA TRP A 353 -7.85 17.45 -9.04
C TRP A 353 -8.46 17.98 -10.33
N ASP A 354 -8.83 17.06 -11.24
CA ASP A 354 -9.66 17.40 -12.38
C ASP A 354 -11.02 17.97 -11.92
N ASN A 355 -11.48 17.67 -10.69
CA ASN A 355 -12.82 18.00 -10.19
C ASN A 355 -12.90 18.67 -8.81
N ASP A 356 -11.85 18.69 -7.97
CA ASP A 356 -11.87 19.34 -6.64
C ASP A 356 -10.83 20.47 -6.50
N PRO A 357 -11.25 21.75 -6.44
CA PRO A 357 -10.34 22.90 -6.36
C PRO A 357 -9.73 23.13 -4.97
N THR A 358 -10.07 22.35 -3.96
CA THR A 358 -9.62 22.57 -2.57
C THR A 358 -8.25 21.97 -2.24
N PHE A 359 -7.76 21.05 -3.09
CA PHE A 359 -6.50 20.36 -2.88
C PHE A 359 -5.55 20.56 -4.09
N SER A 360 -4.33 21.05 -3.82
CA SER A 360 -3.27 21.33 -4.82
C SER A 360 -2.00 20.54 -4.51
N GLY A 361 -1.33 19.97 -5.51
CA GLY A 361 -0.06 19.26 -5.31
C GLY A 361 0.40 18.49 -6.56
N ILE A 362 1.67 18.08 -6.56
CA ILE A 362 2.27 17.21 -7.60
C ILE A 362 2.07 15.74 -7.18
N HIS A 363 1.98 14.81 -8.13
CA HIS A 363 1.79 13.39 -7.81
C HIS A 363 2.93 12.83 -6.97
N MET A 364 2.64 11.96 -6.01
CA MET A 364 3.66 11.12 -5.37
C MET A 364 3.21 9.67 -5.46
N ASN A 365 4.16 8.80 -5.83
CA ASN A 365 3.89 7.38 -5.87
C ASN A 365 3.55 6.90 -4.45
N THR A 366 2.50 6.11 -4.29
CA THR A 366 2.18 5.47 -3.00
C THR A 366 2.10 3.96 -3.19
N VAL A 367 2.26 3.24 -2.10
CA VAL A 367 1.99 1.81 -2.01
C VAL A 367 1.49 1.52 -0.61
N GLN A 368 0.45 0.70 -0.52
CA GLN A 368 -0.08 0.22 0.75
C GLN A 368 0.47 -1.18 1.04
N ALA A 369 0.70 -1.51 2.32
CA ALA A 369 1.03 -2.86 2.74
C ALA A 369 0.10 -3.32 3.87
N GLU A 370 -0.65 -4.39 3.62
CA GLU A 370 -1.37 -5.13 4.65
C GLU A 370 -0.42 -6.14 5.30
N LEU A 371 0.06 -5.83 6.50
CA LEU A 371 1.03 -6.68 7.18
C LEU A 371 0.35 -7.95 7.75
N PRO A 372 0.96 -9.14 7.55
CA PRO A 372 0.40 -10.40 8.02
C PRO A 372 0.44 -10.51 9.56
N ARG A 373 -0.38 -11.41 10.10
CA ARG A 373 -0.48 -11.61 11.55
C ARG A 373 0.80 -12.20 12.15
N CYS A 374 1.51 -13.06 11.41
CA CYS A 374 2.78 -13.64 11.87
C CYS A 374 3.87 -12.57 12.15
N ILE A 375 3.84 -11.43 11.44
CA ILE A 375 4.72 -10.28 11.71
C ILE A 375 4.19 -9.43 12.87
N ARG A 376 2.88 -9.14 12.90
CA ARG A 376 2.29 -8.21 13.89
C ARG A 376 2.09 -8.82 15.28
N PHE A 377 1.76 -10.11 15.35
CA PHE A 377 1.33 -10.81 16.57
C PHE A 377 2.30 -11.89 17.03
N ALA A 378 3.58 -11.82 16.63
CA ALA A 378 4.62 -12.63 17.24
C ALA A 378 4.53 -12.57 18.80
N THR A 379 4.96 -13.65 19.46
CA THR A 379 4.82 -13.79 20.92
C THR A 379 5.49 -12.63 21.64
N ASP A 380 5.04 -12.27 22.84
CA ASP A 380 5.60 -11.13 23.59
C ASP A 380 7.13 -11.21 23.75
N GLU A 381 7.68 -12.43 23.80
CA GLU A 381 9.12 -12.70 23.93
C GLU A 381 9.91 -12.44 22.64
N THR A 382 9.32 -12.71 21.46
CA THR A 382 10.01 -12.60 20.16
C THR A 382 9.59 -11.39 19.34
N ARG A 383 8.46 -10.74 19.67
CA ARG A 383 7.85 -9.66 18.87
C ARG A 383 8.82 -8.56 18.49
N ASN A 384 9.61 -8.07 19.45
CA ASN A 384 10.56 -7.00 19.17
C ASN A 384 11.63 -7.46 18.18
N ALA A 385 12.13 -8.69 18.30
CA ALA A 385 13.11 -9.24 17.35
C ALA A 385 12.51 -9.40 15.96
N VAL A 386 11.27 -9.92 15.86
CA VAL A 386 10.54 -10.05 14.59
C VAL A 386 10.32 -8.68 13.94
N HIS A 387 9.85 -7.69 14.70
CA HIS A 387 9.65 -6.33 14.19
C HIS A 387 10.97 -5.69 13.74
N GLU A 388 12.07 -5.88 14.49
CA GLU A 388 13.39 -5.35 14.15
C GLU A 388 13.94 -5.98 12.86
N GLU A 389 13.87 -7.30 12.74
CA GLU A 389 14.34 -8.02 11.55
C GLU A 389 13.48 -7.70 10.32
N PHE A 390 12.14 -7.72 10.48
CA PHE A 390 11.21 -7.33 9.44
C PHE A 390 11.48 -5.90 8.94
N ALA A 391 11.59 -4.94 9.87
CA ALA A 391 11.83 -3.55 9.55
C ALA A 391 13.21 -3.33 8.90
N ASP A 392 14.23 -4.10 9.30
CA ASP A 392 15.56 -4.07 8.68
C ASP A 392 15.46 -4.43 7.19
N LYS A 393 14.85 -5.59 6.89
CA LYS A 393 14.67 -6.06 5.52
C LYS A 393 13.79 -5.14 4.69
N LEU A 394 12.76 -4.59 5.30
CA LEU A 394 11.84 -3.68 4.62
C LEU A 394 12.51 -2.34 4.30
N SER A 395 13.40 -1.86 5.17
CA SER A 395 14.18 -0.65 4.89
C SER A 395 15.07 -0.83 3.65
N ILE A 396 15.68 -2.00 3.50
CA ILE A 396 16.50 -2.34 2.33
C ILE A 396 15.66 -2.41 1.07
N ALA A 397 14.51 -3.09 1.11
CA ALA A 397 13.62 -3.20 -0.03
C ALA A 397 13.09 -1.83 -0.49
N LEU A 398 12.64 -0.98 0.43
CA LEU A 398 12.11 0.36 0.13
C LEU A 398 13.19 1.31 -0.39
N CYS A 399 14.38 1.30 0.21
CA CYS A 399 15.51 2.12 -0.24
C CYS A 399 15.98 1.69 -1.65
N SER A 400 16.11 0.37 -1.86
CA SER A 400 16.47 -0.19 -3.17
C SER A 400 15.43 0.16 -4.25
N PHE A 401 14.15 0.00 -3.93
CA PHE A 401 13.05 0.33 -4.85
C PHE A 401 13.06 1.81 -5.26
N THR A 402 13.14 2.72 -4.28
CA THR A 402 13.13 4.17 -4.56
C THR A 402 14.36 4.62 -5.33
N THR A 403 15.54 4.08 -5.01
CA THR A 403 16.79 4.39 -5.69
C THR A 403 16.76 3.94 -7.15
N ASP A 404 16.32 2.69 -7.39
CA ASP A 404 16.21 2.13 -8.75
C ASP A 404 15.16 2.88 -9.58
N LEU A 405 14.00 3.20 -8.98
CA LEU A 405 12.91 3.87 -9.67
C LEU A 405 13.30 5.25 -10.19
N PHE A 406 14.13 6.00 -9.46
CA PHE A 406 14.49 7.38 -9.80
C PHE A 406 15.92 7.55 -10.33
N GLU A 407 16.71 6.48 -10.34
CA GLU A 407 18.14 6.46 -10.67
C GLU A 407 18.94 7.53 -9.90
N SER A 408 18.59 7.74 -8.62
CA SER A 408 19.13 8.81 -7.78
C SER A 408 19.31 8.35 -6.33
N ASP A 409 20.23 9.00 -5.60
CA ASP A 409 20.49 8.74 -4.18
C ASP A 409 19.32 9.24 -3.33
N THR A 410 18.29 8.42 -3.16
CA THR A 410 17.06 8.71 -2.41
C THR A 410 17.15 8.31 -0.92
N CYS A 411 18.20 7.58 -0.60
CA CYS A 411 18.64 7.05 0.68
C CYS A 411 20.14 6.71 0.53
#